data_AF-A0A920TZ98-F1
#
_entry.id   AF-A0A920TZ98-F1
#
_cell.length_a   1.000
_cell.length_b   1.000
_cell.length_c   1.000
_cell.angle_alpha   90.00
_cell.angle_beta   90.00
_cell.angle_gamma   90.00
#
_symmetry.space_group_name_H-M   'P 1'
#
loop_
_entity.id
_entity.type
_entity.pdbx_description
1 polymer ?
#
loop_
_entity_poly.entity_id
_entity_poly.type
_entity_poly.pdbx_seq_one_letter_code
_entity_poly.pdbx_strand_id
1 'polypeptide(L)'
;MTLSIKKLLLLCTLLLVSDLVFSASSSSDNEMDMKPISIDVSDKKSLQRGARNFFNYCAGCHSLKYMRYGEIAEDLNISEEQLLNNLIFSNQTPQDIVTTNMSKADGDRWFGKAPPDLTLVTRRKNPDYVYQFLKSFFQG
;
A
#
# COMPACT_ATOMS: atom_id res chain seq x y z
N MET A 1 -31.68 39.01 35.01
CA MET A 1 -30.50 38.15 35.27
C MET A 1 -29.33 38.72 34.48
N THR A 2 -28.50 39.58 35.07
CA THR A 2 -27.36 40.22 34.39
C THR A 2 -26.11 39.38 34.59
N LEU A 3 -25.59 38.81 33.50
CA LEU A 3 -24.37 37.99 33.55
C LEU A 3 -23.15 38.91 33.66
N SER A 4 -22.34 38.76 34.71
CA SER A 4 -21.13 39.57 34.93
C SER A 4 -20.12 39.38 33.81
N ILE A 5 -19.44 40.46 33.39
CA ILE A 5 -18.41 40.47 32.33
C ILE A 5 -17.34 39.39 32.56
N LYS A 6 -16.99 39.08 33.82
CA LYS A 6 -16.05 38.00 34.16
C LYS A 6 -16.59 36.61 33.78
N LYS A 7 -17.90 36.38 33.95
CA LYS A 7 -18.58 35.14 33.56
C LYS A 7 -18.72 35.04 32.04
N LEU A 8 -18.89 36.17 31.35
CA LEU A 8 -18.94 36.23 29.89
C LEU A 8 -17.56 35.92 29.27
N LEU A 9 -16.48 36.49 29.82
CA LEU A 9 -15.10 36.19 29.41
C LEU A 9 -14.74 34.72 29.65
N LEU A 10 -15.13 34.16 30.81
CA LEU A 10 -14.86 32.75 31.12
C LEU A 10 -15.61 31.79 30.18
N LEU A 11 -16.84 32.14 29.77
CA LEU A 11 -17.64 31.37 28.82
C LEU A 11 -17.05 31.42 27.41
N CYS A 12 -16.60 32.60 26.96
CA CYS A 12 -15.93 32.76 25.66
C CYS A 12 -14.60 32.00 25.61
N THR A 13 -13.82 31.99 26.69
CA THR A 13 -12.60 31.17 26.75
C THR A 13 -12.91 29.68 26.70
N LEU A 14 -13.98 29.21 27.35
CA LEU A 14 -14.38 27.79 27.33
C LEU A 14 -14.86 27.34 25.94
N LEU A 15 -15.52 28.22 25.19
CA LEU A 15 -16.01 27.94 23.84
C LEU A 15 -14.87 27.90 22.80
N LEU A 16 -13.79 28.67 23.02
CA LEU A 16 -12.65 28.70 22.10
C LEU A 16 -11.69 27.50 22.27
N VAL A 17 -11.62 26.86 23.44
CA VAL A 17 -10.82 25.63 23.61
C VAL A 17 -11.50 24.37 23.07
N SER A 18 -12.82 24.35 22.88
CA SER A 18 -13.53 23.21 22.28
C SER A 18 -13.19 22.97 20.81
N ASP A 19 -12.91 24.02 20.04
CA ASP A 19 -12.62 23.90 18.61
C ASP A 19 -11.21 23.35 18.32
N LEU A 20 -10.28 23.47 19.28
CA LEU A 20 -8.90 22.97 19.14
C LEU A 20 -8.78 21.45 19.39
N VAL A 21 -9.77 20.81 20.00
CA VAL A 21 -9.72 19.37 20.31
C VAL A 21 -10.17 18.49 19.13
N PHE A 22 -10.85 19.05 18.14
CA PHE A 22 -11.45 18.25 17.05
C PHE A 22 -10.53 18.02 15.82
N SER A 23 -9.31 18.58 15.78
CA SER A 23 -8.42 18.42 14.60
C SER A 23 -7.40 17.27 14.69
N ALA A 24 -7.51 16.35 15.66
CA ALA A 24 -6.53 15.27 15.84
C ALA A 24 -6.93 13.89 15.26
N SER A 25 -8.07 13.74 14.57
CA SER A 25 -8.48 12.46 13.99
C SER A 25 -8.70 12.54 12.49
N SER A 26 -7.61 12.51 11.72
CA SER A 26 -7.63 12.07 10.33
C SER A 26 -6.59 10.98 10.07
N SER A 27 -6.44 10.05 11.02
CA SER A 27 -6.08 8.69 10.63
C SER A 27 -7.34 8.09 10.02
N SER A 28 -7.42 8.06 8.69
CA SER A 28 -8.36 7.22 7.98
C SER A 28 -7.98 5.74 8.15
N ASP A 29 -7.87 5.27 9.39
CA ASP A 29 -8.22 3.90 9.72
C ASP A 29 -9.75 3.87 9.66
N ASN A 30 -10.29 4.05 8.45
CA ASN A 30 -11.58 3.47 8.16
C ASN A 30 -11.31 2.00 8.40
N GLU A 31 -11.83 1.47 9.49
CA GLU A 31 -11.87 0.05 9.80
C GLU A 31 -12.72 -0.56 8.68
N MET A 32 -12.04 -0.77 7.56
CA MET A 32 -12.59 -1.37 6.36
C MET A 32 -13.13 -2.70 6.85
N ASP A 33 -14.40 -2.99 6.59
CA ASP A 33 -14.99 -4.29 6.92
C ASP A 33 -14.16 -5.37 6.22
N MET A 34 -13.17 -5.91 6.95
CA MET A 34 -12.13 -6.77 6.41
C MET A 34 -12.70 -8.17 6.41
N LYS A 35 -13.38 -8.50 5.32
CA LYS A 35 -13.82 -9.87 5.08
C LYS A 35 -12.58 -10.75 4.95
N PRO A 36 -12.43 -11.79 5.80
CA PRO A 36 -11.28 -12.66 5.76
C PRO A 36 -11.23 -13.36 4.40
N ILE A 37 -10.05 -13.39 3.78
CA ILE A 37 -9.82 -14.16 2.56
C ILE A 37 -9.04 -15.43 2.87
N SER A 38 -9.38 -16.51 2.17
CA SER A 38 -8.59 -17.74 2.20
C SER A 38 -7.50 -17.67 1.15
N ILE A 39 -6.25 -17.93 1.55
CA ILE A 39 -5.08 -17.89 0.67
C ILE A 39 -4.36 -19.22 0.77
N ASP A 40 -4.20 -19.86 -0.38
CA ASP A 40 -3.36 -21.04 -0.53
C ASP A 40 -2.02 -20.64 -1.15
N VAL A 41 -0.96 -20.63 -0.32
CA VAL A 41 0.41 -20.34 -0.75
C VAL A 41 1.07 -21.53 -1.47
N SER A 42 0.40 -22.68 -1.53
CA SER A 42 0.86 -23.83 -2.32
C SER A 42 0.30 -23.84 -3.74
N ASP A 43 -0.75 -23.06 -4.04
CA ASP A 43 -1.30 -22.91 -5.39
C ASP A 43 -0.35 -22.06 -6.27
N LYS A 44 0.61 -22.74 -6.89
CA LYS A 44 1.57 -22.13 -7.83
C LYS A 44 0.89 -21.42 -8.99
N LYS A 45 -0.24 -21.92 -9.51
CA LYS A 45 -0.95 -21.25 -10.62
C LYS A 45 -1.53 -19.91 -10.16
N SER A 46 -2.07 -19.85 -8.95
CA SER A 46 -2.52 -18.59 -8.34
C SER A 46 -1.38 -17.62 -8.13
N LEU A 47 -0.27 -18.09 -7.56
CA LEU A 47 0.91 -17.26 -7.34
C LEU A 47 1.53 -16.74 -8.65
N GLN A 48 1.59 -17.56 -9.70
CA GLN A 48 2.02 -17.13 -11.03
C GLN A 48 1.13 -16.02 -11.61
N ARG A 49 -0.21 -16.11 -11.44
CA ARG A 49 -1.13 -15.00 -11.81
C ARG A 49 -0.86 -13.74 -10.98
N GLY A 50 -0.56 -13.90 -9.69
CA GLY A 50 -0.16 -12.82 -8.80
C GLY A 50 1.13 -12.13 -9.26
N ALA A 51 2.17 -12.91 -9.58
CA ALA A 51 3.42 -12.40 -10.13
C ALA A 51 3.19 -11.63 -11.43
N ARG A 52 2.48 -12.23 -12.40
CA ARG A 52 2.09 -11.55 -13.64
C ARG A 52 1.42 -10.20 -13.35
N ASN A 53 0.40 -10.17 -12.49
CA ASN A 53 -0.31 -8.94 -12.16
C ASN A 53 0.62 -7.90 -11.50
N PHE A 54 1.48 -8.32 -10.57
CA PHE A 54 2.44 -7.44 -9.93
C PHE A 54 3.38 -6.79 -10.96
N PHE A 55 4.02 -7.59 -11.83
CA PHE A 55 4.98 -7.05 -12.79
C PHE A 55 4.33 -6.19 -13.88
N ASN A 56 3.08 -6.47 -14.27
CA ASN A 56 2.38 -5.70 -15.30
C ASN A 56 1.73 -4.41 -14.77
N TYR A 57 1.36 -4.34 -13.49
CA TYR A 57 0.58 -3.21 -12.96
C TYR A 57 1.18 -2.51 -11.74
N CYS A 58 2.01 -3.22 -10.96
CA CYS A 58 2.52 -2.70 -9.69
C CYS A 58 4.00 -2.29 -9.78
N ALA A 59 4.82 -3.07 -10.49
CA ALA A 59 6.27 -2.89 -10.57
C ALA A 59 6.71 -1.54 -11.16
N GLY A 60 5.83 -0.90 -11.94
CA GLY A 60 6.06 0.46 -12.44
C GLY A 60 6.25 1.48 -11.32
N CYS A 61 5.60 1.29 -10.17
CA CYS A 61 5.63 2.23 -9.04
C CYS A 61 6.17 1.63 -7.73
N HIS A 62 6.05 0.32 -7.54
CA HIS A 62 6.38 -0.39 -6.31
C HIS A 62 7.53 -1.37 -6.54
N SER A 63 8.44 -1.46 -5.57
CA SER A 63 9.52 -2.46 -5.55
C SER A 63 9.14 -3.71 -4.75
N LEU A 64 9.92 -4.78 -4.96
CA LEU A 64 10.07 -5.90 -4.04
C LEU A 64 11.56 -6.05 -3.68
N LYS A 65 12.13 -5.05 -3.01
CA LYS A 65 13.59 -4.87 -2.89
C LYS A 65 14.36 -5.94 -2.13
N TYR A 66 13.68 -6.89 -1.46
CA TYR A 66 14.33 -8.07 -0.84
C TYR A 66 14.15 -9.36 -1.64
N MET A 67 13.60 -9.31 -2.85
CA MET A 67 13.41 -10.46 -3.73
C MET A 67 14.22 -10.28 -5.01
N ARG A 68 14.87 -11.35 -5.48
CA ARG A 68 15.43 -11.40 -6.84
C ARG A 68 14.44 -11.99 -7.84
N TYR A 69 14.54 -11.57 -9.09
CA TYR A 69 13.72 -12.10 -10.19
C TYR A 69 13.83 -13.62 -10.33
N GLY A 70 15.05 -14.16 -10.25
CA GLY A 70 15.32 -15.60 -10.36
C GLY A 70 14.73 -16.40 -9.21
N GLU A 71 14.77 -15.87 -7.98
CA GLU A 71 14.17 -16.53 -6.81
C GLU A 71 12.65 -16.60 -6.93
N ILE A 72 12.01 -15.51 -7.39
CA ILE A 72 10.57 -15.52 -7.67
C ILE A 72 10.25 -16.57 -8.74
N ALA A 73 11.07 -16.70 -9.78
CA ALA A 73 10.82 -17.68 -10.82
C ALA A 73 10.98 -19.12 -10.30
N GLU A 74 12.04 -19.40 -9.55
CA GLU A 74 12.30 -20.69 -8.92
C GLU A 74 11.17 -21.09 -7.97
N ASP A 75 10.79 -20.21 -7.04
CA ASP A 75 9.70 -20.44 -6.09
C ASP A 75 8.37 -20.71 -6.80
N LEU A 76 8.17 -20.15 -7.99
CA LEU A 76 6.91 -20.25 -8.74
C LEU A 76 6.96 -21.26 -9.90
N ASN A 77 8.02 -22.05 -10.04
CA ASN A 77 8.22 -22.97 -11.16
C ASN A 77 8.05 -22.28 -12.54
N ILE A 78 8.60 -21.08 -12.69
CA ILE A 78 8.62 -20.31 -13.94
C ILE A 78 9.98 -20.54 -14.60
N SER A 79 10.00 -20.90 -15.88
CA SER A 79 11.27 -21.08 -16.59
C SER A 79 12.00 -19.74 -16.75
N GLU A 80 13.33 -19.77 -16.89
CA GLU A 80 14.11 -18.55 -17.15
C GLU A 80 13.64 -17.82 -18.42
N GLU A 81 13.29 -18.58 -19.48
CA GLU A 81 12.69 -18.03 -20.69
C GLU A 81 11.37 -17.29 -20.38
N GLN A 82 10.49 -17.88 -19.58
CA GLN A 82 9.23 -17.24 -19.19
C GLN A 82 9.46 -16.01 -18.32
N LEU A 83 10.43 -16.04 -17.41
CA LEU A 83 10.82 -14.91 -16.57
C LEU A 83 11.26 -13.73 -17.43
N LEU A 84 12.21 -13.97 -18.34
CA LEU A 84 12.77 -12.95 -19.24
C LEU A 84 11.71 -12.39 -20.18
N ASN A 85 10.85 -13.24 -20.75
CA ASN A 85 9.87 -12.80 -21.74
C ASN A 85 8.64 -12.12 -21.14
N ASN A 86 8.30 -12.37 -19.86
CA ASN A 86 6.99 -11.98 -19.31
C ASN A 86 7.04 -11.16 -18.02
N LEU A 87 8.13 -11.16 -17.27
CA LEU A 87 8.19 -10.50 -15.95
C LEU A 87 9.32 -9.46 -15.83
N ILE A 88 10.33 -9.54 -16.70
CA ILE A 88 11.40 -8.54 -16.82
C ILE A 88 11.16 -7.70 -18.08
N PHE A 89 10.78 -6.43 -17.89
CA PHE A 89 10.49 -5.50 -19.00
C PHE A 89 11.54 -4.39 -19.17
N SER A 90 12.60 -4.45 -18.37
CA SER A 90 13.68 -3.47 -18.27
C SER A 90 15.02 -4.18 -18.52
N ASN A 91 16.12 -3.43 -18.52
CA ASN A 91 17.48 -4.00 -18.63
C ASN A 91 17.95 -4.65 -17.31
N GLN A 92 17.12 -5.50 -16.70
CA GLN A 92 17.44 -6.27 -15.49
C GLN A 92 17.69 -7.73 -15.84
N THR A 93 18.34 -8.44 -14.93
CA THR A 93 18.70 -9.85 -15.03
C THR A 93 18.01 -10.66 -13.93
N PRO A 94 17.96 -12.00 -14.05
CA PRO A 94 17.43 -12.86 -12.99
C PRO A 94 18.14 -12.66 -11.63
N GLN A 95 19.38 -12.19 -11.61
CA GLN A 95 20.16 -11.98 -10.39
C GLN A 95 19.86 -10.62 -9.72
N ASP A 96 19.20 -9.71 -10.43
CA ASP A 96 18.85 -8.40 -9.89
C ASP A 96 17.66 -8.48 -8.93
N ILE A 97 17.64 -7.55 -7.98
CA ILE A 97 16.48 -7.32 -7.13
C ILE A 97 15.39 -6.56 -7.87
N VAL A 98 14.14 -6.76 -7.47
CA VAL A 98 12.99 -6.08 -8.06
C VAL A 98 12.90 -4.64 -7.53
N THR A 99 13.34 -3.68 -8.35
CA THR A 99 13.24 -2.23 -8.08
C THR A 99 12.19 -1.56 -8.97
N THR A 100 11.67 -0.42 -8.53
CA THR A 100 10.86 0.46 -9.39
C THR A 100 11.75 1.46 -10.12
N ASN A 101 11.38 1.81 -11.34
CA ASN A 101 12.01 2.91 -12.09
C ASN A 101 11.53 4.29 -11.63
N MET A 102 10.52 4.35 -10.75
CA MET A 102 9.99 5.61 -10.27
C MET A 102 10.89 6.19 -9.17
N SER A 103 11.33 7.43 -9.36
CA SER A 103 12.08 8.15 -8.33
C SER A 103 11.18 8.54 -7.16
N LYS A 104 11.76 8.65 -5.96
CA LYS A 104 11.03 9.15 -4.78
C LYS A 104 10.47 10.56 -5.03
N ALA A 105 11.26 11.42 -5.69
CA ALA A 105 10.86 12.81 -5.96
C ALA A 105 9.64 12.88 -6.89
N ASP A 106 9.61 12.06 -7.94
CA ASP A 106 8.46 11.98 -8.84
C ASP A 106 7.23 11.41 -8.13
N GLY A 107 7.42 10.36 -7.32
CA GLY A 107 6.34 9.78 -6.53
C GLY A 107 5.72 10.78 -5.53
N ASP A 108 6.55 11.56 -4.83
CA ASP A 108 6.08 12.62 -3.94
C ASP A 108 5.34 13.72 -4.72
N ARG A 109 5.86 14.10 -5.90
CA ARG A 109 5.27 15.14 -6.74
C ARG A 109 3.92 14.73 -7.34
N TRP A 110 3.79 13.49 -7.82
CA TRP A 110 2.60 13.03 -8.55
C TRP A 110 1.51 12.48 -7.63
N PHE A 111 1.88 11.83 -6.54
CA PHE A 111 0.94 11.13 -5.65
C PHE A 111 0.85 11.76 -4.25
N GLY A 112 1.61 12.82 -3.97
CA GLY A 112 1.71 13.44 -2.64
C GLY A 112 2.52 12.62 -1.63
N LYS A 113 2.88 11.39 -1.99
CA LYS A 113 3.75 10.49 -1.23
C LYS A 113 4.30 9.40 -2.14
N ALA A 114 5.61 9.21 -2.11
CA ALA A 114 6.24 8.12 -2.83
C ALA A 114 5.63 6.75 -2.45
N PRO A 115 5.20 5.94 -3.42
CA PRO A 115 4.70 4.60 -3.17
C PRO A 115 5.69 3.73 -2.40
N PRO A 116 5.21 2.96 -1.41
CA PRO A 116 6.09 2.15 -0.58
C PRO A 116 6.57 0.89 -1.31
N ASP A 117 7.72 0.38 -0.87
CA ASP A 117 8.13 -0.99 -1.15
C ASP A 117 7.13 -2.00 -0.58
N LEU A 118 6.82 -3.06 -1.35
CA LEU A 118 5.77 -4.00 -1.01
C LEU A 118 6.27 -5.36 -0.51
N THR A 119 7.59 -5.59 -0.38
CA THR A 119 8.12 -6.93 -0.05
C THR A 119 7.50 -7.54 1.21
N LEU A 120 7.20 -6.72 2.22
CA LEU A 120 6.67 -7.17 3.50
C LEU A 120 5.28 -6.60 3.81
N VAL A 121 4.53 -6.14 2.80
CA VAL A 121 3.22 -5.50 3.03
C VAL A 121 2.24 -6.45 3.71
N THR A 122 2.15 -7.70 3.27
CA THR A 122 1.25 -8.72 3.83
C THR A 122 1.67 -9.15 5.24
N ARG A 123 2.97 -9.14 5.56
CA ARG A 123 3.45 -9.39 6.92
C ARG A 123 3.14 -8.23 7.88
N ARG A 124 3.17 -6.99 7.38
CA ARG A 124 2.93 -5.78 8.18
C ARG A 124 1.44 -5.50 8.40
N LYS A 125 0.60 -5.80 7.40
CA LYS A 125 -0.80 -5.36 7.34
C LYS A 125 -1.82 -6.51 7.21
N ASN A 126 -1.38 -7.78 7.18
CA ASN A 126 -2.18 -8.95 6.78
C ASN A 126 -2.54 -8.92 5.27
N PRO A 127 -2.53 -10.04 4.53
CA PRO A 127 -3.01 -10.09 3.16
C PRO A 127 -4.47 -9.62 2.93
N ASP A 128 -5.36 -9.76 3.91
CA ASP A 128 -6.74 -9.25 3.85
C ASP A 128 -6.77 -7.75 3.52
N TYR A 129 -5.81 -7.00 4.08
CA TYR A 129 -5.68 -5.56 3.85
C TYR A 129 -5.39 -5.26 2.38
N VAL A 130 -4.48 -6.02 1.76
CA VAL A 130 -4.11 -5.82 0.35
C VAL A 130 -5.29 -6.11 -0.57
N TYR A 131 -6.01 -7.21 -0.30
CA TYR A 131 -7.20 -7.57 -1.07
C TYR A 131 -8.26 -6.49 -0.99
N GLN A 132 -8.62 -6.08 0.23
CA GLN A 132 -9.69 -5.11 0.42
C GLN A 132 -9.30 -3.71 -0.07
N PHE A 133 -8.03 -3.30 0.10
CA PHE A 133 -7.51 -2.06 -0.49
C PHE A 133 -7.68 -2.04 -2.01
N LEU A 134 -7.38 -3.13 -2.71
CA LEU A 134 -7.59 -3.20 -4.16
C LEU A 134 -9.08 -3.19 -4.54
N LYS A 135 -9.95 -3.75 -3.69
CA LYS A 135 -11.40 -3.81 -3.93
C LYS A 135 -12.13 -2.50 -3.61
N SER A 136 -11.61 -1.66 -2.73
CA SER A 136 -12.27 -0.41 -2.31
C SER A 136 -12.45 0.60 -3.45
N PHE A 137 -11.71 0.47 -4.55
CA PHE A 137 -11.84 1.33 -5.72
C PHE A 137 -13.00 0.95 -6.66
N PHE A 138 -13.62 -0.22 -6.44
CA PHE A 138 -14.65 -0.77 -7.33
C PHE A 138 -15.97 -1.11 -6.64
N GLN A 139 -16.01 -1.05 -5.31
CA GLN A 139 -17.21 -1.27 -4.51
C GLN A 139 -17.72 0.10 -4.06
N GLY A 140 -18.58 0.70 -4.89
CA GLY A 140 -19.40 1.87 -4.57
C GLY A 140 -20.86 1.47 -4.48
#